data_AF-A0A1M5CG75-F1
#
_entry.id   AF-A0A1M5CG75-F1
#
_cell.length_a   1.000
_cell.length_b   1.000
_cell.length_c   1.000
_cell.angle_alpha   90.00
_cell.angle_beta   90.00
_cell.angle_gamma   90.00
#
_symmetry.space_group_name_H-M   'P 1'
#
loop_
_entity.id
_entity.type
_entity.pdbx_description
1 polymer ?
#
loop_
_entity_poly.entity_id
_entity_poly.type
_entity_poly.pdbx_seq_one_letter_code
_entity_poly.pdbx_strand_id
1 'polypeptide(L)'
;MYTIQANTSGTRTMEISEENLQTIRKFMLFQHLISSTGVVEEQDLEKLKMNIRSLIASQEDDCKDLLDLCIDIIYHNNMKAFGLQQLINLYKEWDAKYPAEIIEETVEE
;
A
#
# COMPACT_ATOMS: atom_id res chain seq x y z
N MET A 1 2.98 4.85 14.15
CA MET A 1 1.67 4.25 13.83
C MET A 1 0.73 5.34 13.35
N TYR A 2 -0.07 5.04 12.33
CA TYR A 2 -1.08 5.90 11.74
C TYR A 2 -2.44 5.23 11.84
N THR A 3 -3.52 6.01 11.89
CA THR A 3 -4.89 5.46 11.91
C THR A 3 -5.65 5.97 10.69
N ILE A 4 -6.22 5.06 9.91
CA ILE A 4 -7.10 5.40 8.80
C ILE A 4 -8.54 5.03 9.11
N GLN A 5 -9.46 5.81 8.54
CA GLN A 5 -10.88 5.50 8.53
C GLN A 5 -11.17 4.47 7.44
N ALA A 6 -11.94 3.43 7.75
CA ALA A 6 -12.24 2.34 6.81
C ALA A 6 -13.65 2.39 6.22
N ASN A 7 -14.52 3.27 6.73
CA ASN A 7 -15.87 3.50 6.20
C ASN A 7 -16.30 4.96 6.31
N THR A 8 -17.29 5.39 5.53
CA THR A 8 -17.77 6.79 5.52
C THR A 8 -18.29 7.29 6.86
N SER A 9 -18.87 6.42 7.70
CA SER A 9 -19.43 6.81 9.00
C SER A 9 -18.38 6.97 10.12
N GLY A 10 -17.13 6.57 9.91
CA GLY A 10 -16.06 6.72 10.90
C GLY A 10 -16.06 5.66 12.01
N THR A 11 -16.99 4.71 11.97
CA THR A 11 -17.15 3.68 13.01
C THR A 11 -16.18 2.51 12.87
N ARG A 12 -15.46 2.44 11.74
CA ARG A 12 -14.42 1.44 11.47
C ARG A 12 -13.13 2.14 11.15
N THR A 13 -12.07 1.74 11.82
CA THR A 13 -10.71 2.23 11.60
C THR A 13 -9.76 1.07 11.37
N MET A 14 -8.57 1.38 10.86
CA MET A 14 -7.46 0.45 10.70
C MET A 14 -6.18 1.14 11.13
N GLU A 15 -5.31 0.39 11.80
CA GLU A 15 -3.99 0.86 12.23
C GLU A 15 -2.95 0.47 11.18
N ILE A 16 -2.18 1.46 10.73
CA ILE A 16 -1.16 1.31 9.70
C ILE A 16 0.20 1.61 10.36
N SER A 17 1.08 0.61 10.40
CA SER A 17 2.45 0.82 10.85
C SER A 17 3.28 1.52 9.77
N GLU A 18 4.46 2.03 10.16
CA GLU A 18 5.39 2.58 9.18
C GLU A 18 5.97 1.48 8.29
N GLU A 19 6.21 0.29 8.86
CA GLU A 19 6.61 -0.92 8.13
C GLU A 19 5.62 -1.25 7.02
N ASN A 20 4.30 -1.12 7.26
CA ASN A 20 3.28 -1.31 6.22
C ASN A 20 3.47 -0.35 5.04
N LEU A 21 3.80 0.91 5.31
CA LEU A 21 4.02 1.93 4.28
C LEU A 21 5.34 1.69 3.53
N GLN A 22 6.37 1.26 4.23
CA GLN A 22 7.64 0.85 3.64
C GLN A 22 7.47 -0.37 2.72
N THR A 23 6.68 -1.37 3.13
CA THR A 23 6.34 -2.54 2.29
C THR A 23 5.57 -2.12 1.05
N ILE A 24 4.57 -1.23 1.17
CA ILE A 24 3.85 -0.68 0.02
C ILE A 24 4.81 -0.03 -0.98
N ARG A 25 5.81 0.72 -0.50
CA ARG A 25 6.86 1.33 -1.32
C ARG A 25 7.77 0.29 -1.96
N LYS A 26 8.30 -0.65 -1.17
CA LYS A 26 9.23 -1.74 -1.58
C LYS A 26 8.68 -2.52 -2.77
N PHE A 27 7.38 -2.82 -2.76
CA PHE A 27 6.71 -3.57 -3.82
C PHE A 27 5.93 -2.70 -4.84
N MET A 28 6.04 -1.37 -4.74
CA MET A 28 5.38 -0.40 -5.66
C MET A 28 3.88 -0.66 -5.86
N LEU A 29 3.17 -1.06 -4.79
CA LEU A 29 1.82 -1.65 -4.87
C LEU A 29 0.75 -0.73 -5.50
N PHE A 30 0.96 0.59 -5.47
CA PHE A 30 0.00 1.56 -5.97
C PHE A 30 0.30 2.14 -7.36
N GLN A 31 1.47 1.84 -7.94
CA GLN A 31 1.94 2.46 -9.19
C GLN A 31 1.00 2.23 -10.38
N HIS A 32 0.30 1.10 -10.42
CA HIS A 32 -0.62 0.73 -11.50
C HIS A 32 -2.06 0.55 -11.03
N LEU A 33 -2.37 1.02 -9.81
CA LEU A 33 -3.65 0.77 -9.17
C LEU A 33 -4.69 1.85 -9.49
N ILE A 34 -4.26 3.11 -9.55
CA ILE A 34 -5.15 4.25 -9.67
C ILE A 34 -5.45 4.51 -11.15
N SER A 35 -6.72 4.40 -11.54
CA SER A 35 -7.15 4.84 -12.86
C SER A 35 -7.05 6.37 -12.98
N SER A 36 -6.97 6.90 -14.20
CA SER A 36 -6.84 8.34 -14.48
C SER A 36 -7.93 9.25 -13.87
N THR A 37 -8.97 8.69 -13.23
CA THR A 37 -10.01 9.44 -12.49
C THR A 37 -9.62 9.78 -11.04
N GLY A 38 -8.63 9.10 -10.46
CA GLY A 38 -8.19 9.32 -9.08
C GLY A 38 -9.10 8.73 -7.99
N VAL A 39 -10.19 8.03 -8.37
CA VAL A 39 -11.13 7.37 -7.46
C VAL A 39 -10.84 5.87 -7.42
N VAL A 40 -10.82 5.30 -6.21
CA VAL A 40 -10.71 3.86 -5.99
C VAL A 40 -12.09 3.21 -5.91
N GLU A 41 -12.28 2.14 -6.68
CA GLU A 41 -13.47 1.29 -6.63
C GLU A 41 -13.13 -0.12 -6.10
N GLU A 42 -14.16 -0.92 -5.80
CA GLU A 42 -13.96 -2.30 -5.29
C GLU A 42 -13.15 -3.15 -6.28
N GLN A 43 -13.36 -2.95 -7.59
CA GLN A 43 -12.59 -3.62 -8.64
C GLN A 43 -11.08 -3.34 -8.56
N ASP A 44 -10.69 -2.17 -8.06
CA ASP A 44 -9.28 -1.82 -7.93
C ASP A 44 -8.67 -2.55 -6.72
N LEU A 45 -9.42 -2.70 -5.64
CA LEU A 45 -9.01 -3.57 -4.52
C LEU A 45 -8.83 -5.03 -4.98
N GLU A 46 -9.69 -5.53 -5.86
CA GLU A 46 -9.53 -6.87 -6.45
C GLU A 46 -8.27 -6.97 -7.32
N LYS A 47 -8.00 -5.97 -8.17
CA LYS A 47 -6.77 -5.90 -8.97
C LYS A 47 -5.53 -5.87 -8.09
N LEU A 48 -5.54 -5.10 -6.99
CA LEU A 48 -4.45 -5.06 -6.02
C LEU A 48 -4.19 -6.45 -5.44
N LYS A 49 -5.24 -7.15 -5.00
CA LYS A 49 -5.14 -8.53 -4.48
C LYS A 49 -4.58 -9.50 -5.52
N MET A 50 -4.99 -9.37 -6.78
CA MET A 50 -4.44 -10.18 -7.88
C MET A 50 -2.96 -9.88 -8.12
N ASN A 51 -2.56 -8.60 -8.14
CA ASN A 51 -1.18 -8.19 -8.31
C ASN A 51 -0.30 -8.76 -7.20
N ILE A 52 -0.72 -8.62 -5.94
CA ILE A 52 0.03 -9.15 -4.80
C ILE A 52 0.15 -10.68 -4.85
N ARG A 53 -0.92 -11.40 -5.22
CA ARG A 53 -0.85 -12.86 -5.43
C ARG A 53 0.18 -13.23 -6.50
N SER A 54 0.22 -12.48 -7.59
CA SER A 54 1.21 -12.68 -8.65
C SER A 54 2.63 -12.41 -8.16
N LEU A 55 2.85 -11.36 -7.36
CA LEU A 55 4.14 -11.04 -6.77
C LEU A 55 4.63 -12.19 -5.87
N ILE A 56 3.78 -12.64 -4.95
CA ILE A 56 4.09 -13.74 -4.03
C ILE A 56 4.40 -15.03 -4.80
N ALA A 57 3.62 -15.35 -5.83
CA ALA A 57 3.85 -16.56 -6.64
C ALA A 57 5.14 -16.50 -7.48
N SER A 58 5.64 -15.30 -7.76
CA SER A 58 6.83 -15.08 -8.60
C SER A 58 8.15 -14.98 -7.83
N GLN A 59 8.11 -14.85 -6.50
CA GLN A 59 9.29 -14.68 -5.66
C GLN A 59 9.63 -15.97 -4.92
N GLU A 60 10.88 -16.42 -5.00
CA GLU A 60 11.35 -17.67 -4.38
C GLU A 60 11.80 -17.49 -2.91
N ASP A 61 12.23 -16.30 -2.49
CA ASP A 61 12.57 -16.01 -1.09
C ASP A 61 12.37 -14.51 -0.76
N ASP A 62 11.84 -14.21 0.42
CA ASP A 62 11.62 -12.88 1.03
C ASP A 62 10.29 -12.11 0.75
N CYS A 63 9.16 -12.79 0.93
CA CYS A 63 7.81 -12.19 0.91
C CYS A 63 7.20 -11.94 2.31
N LYS A 64 7.97 -12.06 3.40
CA LYS A 64 7.38 -12.00 4.76
C LYS A 64 6.64 -10.68 5.02
N ASP A 65 7.28 -9.55 4.76
CA ASP A 65 6.70 -8.22 4.99
C ASP A 65 5.41 -8.02 4.16
N LEU A 66 5.38 -8.58 2.94
CA LEU A 66 4.22 -8.52 2.04
C LEU A 66 3.06 -9.40 2.52
N LEU A 67 3.38 -10.57 3.10
CA LEU A 67 2.39 -11.47 3.70
C LEU A 67 1.80 -10.84 4.97
N ASP A 68 2.63 -10.25 5.82
CA ASP A 68 2.18 -9.56 7.04
C ASP A 68 1.26 -8.38 6.68
N LEU A 69 1.66 -7.53 5.73
CA LEU A 69 0.80 -6.48 5.18
C LEU A 69 -0.52 -7.03 4.63
N CYS A 70 -0.49 -8.20 3.99
CA CYS A 70 -1.68 -8.81 3.42
C CYS A 70 -2.68 -9.25 4.48
N ILE A 71 -2.19 -9.92 5.52
CA ILE A 71 -3.03 -10.47 6.59
C ILE A 71 -3.70 -9.32 7.35
N ASP A 72 -2.92 -8.32 7.74
CA ASP A 72 -3.40 -7.27 8.64
C ASP A 72 -4.15 -6.15 7.92
N ILE A 73 -3.77 -5.83 6.68
CA ILE A 73 -4.26 -4.66 5.96
C ILE A 73 -5.08 -5.03 4.72
N ILE A 74 -4.49 -5.73 3.74
CA ILE A 74 -5.11 -5.86 2.41
C ILE A 74 -6.32 -6.81 2.40
N TYR A 75 -6.25 -7.91 3.14
CA TYR A 75 -7.33 -8.90 3.24
C TYR A 75 -8.24 -8.70 4.46
N HIS A 76 -8.01 -7.66 5.25
CA HIS A 76 -8.82 -7.36 6.42
C HIS A 76 -10.28 -7.08 6.03
N ASN A 77 -11.24 -7.53 6.86
CA ASN A 77 -12.68 -7.41 6.59
C ASN A 77 -13.17 -5.95 6.43
N ASN A 78 -12.46 -5.00 7.04
CA ASN A 78 -12.78 -3.58 6.90
C ASN A 78 -12.12 -2.93 5.69
N MET A 79 -11.19 -3.61 5.01
CA MET A 79 -10.56 -3.10 3.80
C MET A 79 -11.54 -3.22 2.62
N LYS A 80 -12.02 -2.05 2.18
CA LYS A 80 -12.90 -1.84 1.03
C LYS A 80 -12.34 -0.69 0.20
N ALA A 81 -12.97 -0.35 -0.92
CA ALA A 81 -12.61 0.77 -1.79
C ALA A 81 -12.34 2.06 -1.00
N PHE A 82 -13.21 2.39 -0.04
CA PHE A 82 -13.01 3.53 0.84
C PHE A 82 -11.73 3.41 1.70
N GLY A 83 -11.53 2.27 2.36
CA GLY A 83 -10.33 2.03 3.18
C GLY A 83 -9.05 2.07 2.34
N LEU A 84 -9.10 1.51 1.13
CA LEU A 84 -7.99 1.54 0.17
C LEU A 84 -7.69 2.97 -0.29
N GLN A 85 -8.71 3.77 -0.59
CA GLN A 85 -8.54 5.19 -0.89
C GLN A 85 -7.83 5.93 0.25
N GLN A 86 -8.24 5.69 1.50
CA GLN A 86 -7.63 6.30 2.67
C GLN A 86 -6.19 5.83 2.89
N LEU A 87 -5.90 4.55 2.64
CA LEU A 87 -4.54 4.01 2.69
C LEU A 87 -3.63 4.64 1.63
N ILE A 88 -4.13 4.82 0.40
CA ILE A 88 -3.39 5.51 -0.67
C ILE A 88 -3.13 6.96 -0.30
N ASN A 89 -4.11 7.66 0.24
CA ASN A 89 -3.95 9.05 0.67
C ASN A 89 -2.87 9.17 1.77
N LEU A 90 -2.96 8.31 2.80
CA LEU A 90 -1.95 8.22 3.85
C LEU A 90 -0.55 7.93 3.28
N TYR A 91 -0.45 6.97 2.37
CA TYR A 91 0.82 6.62 1.74
C TYR A 91 1.42 7.80 0.96
N LYS A 92 0.62 8.54 0.19
CA LYS A 92 1.09 9.73 -0.53
C LYS A 92 1.62 10.81 0.42
N GLU A 93 0.92 11.05 1.51
CA GLU A 93 1.36 12.01 2.55
C GLU A 93 2.66 11.55 3.24
N TRP A 94 2.80 10.25 3.47
CA TRP A 94 4.00 9.67 4.06
C TRP A 94 5.19 9.70 3.08
N ASP A 95 5.01 9.25 1.84
CA ASP A 95 6.05 9.20 0.82
C ASP A 95 6.60 10.60 0.50
N ALA A 96 5.74 11.64 0.54
CA ALA A 96 6.16 13.03 0.40
C ALA A 96 7.03 13.54 1.58
N LYS A 97 6.84 12.99 2.78
CA LYS A 97 7.65 13.33 3.97
C LYS A 97 8.97 12.55 4.02
N TYR A 98 8.98 11.36 3.45
CA TYR A 98 10.13 10.45 3.41
C TYR A 98 10.50 10.09 1.97
N PRO A 99 10.92 11.10 1.17
CA PRO A 99 11.37 10.84 -0.19
C PRO A 99 12.52 9.83 -0.15
N ALA A 100 12.57 8.93 -1.13
CA ALA A 100 13.67 8.00 -1.24
C ALA A 100 14.92 8.85 -1.40
N GLU A 101 15.92 8.65 -0.54
CA GLU A 101 17.21 9.29 -0.74
C GLU A 101 17.69 8.87 -2.14
N ILE A 102 17.77 9.84 -3.05
CA ILE A 102 18.47 9.66 -4.30
C ILE A 102 19.92 9.45 -3.87
N ILE A 103 20.40 8.21 -3.96
CA ILE A 103 21.83 7.95 -3.89
C ILE A 103 22.39 8.63 -5.13
N GLU A 104 22.88 9.87 -4.99
CA GLU A 104 23.79 10.43 -5.97
C GLU A 104 25.02 9.50 -5.95
N GLU A 105 25.08 8.58 -6.92
CA GLU A 105 26.34 7.94 -7.28
C GLU A 105 27.29 9.08 -7.66
N THR A 106 28.12 9.51 -6.71
CA THR A 106 29.31 10.29 -6.99
C THR A 106 30.19 9.43 -7.88
N VAL A 107 30.02 9.59 -9.19
CA VAL A 107 31.00 9.15 -10.18
C VAL A 107 32.24 10.03 -9.93
N GLU A 108 33.14 9.56 -9.08
CA GLU A 108 34.50 10.10 -9.02
C GLU A 108 35.19 9.73 -10.35
N GLU A 109 35.40 10.74 -11.20
CA GLU A 109 36.36 10.70 -12.32
C GLU A 109 37.81 10.67 -11.83
#